data_AF-A0ABD3DYW7-F1
#
_entry.id   AF-A0ABD3DYW7-F1
#
_cell.length_a   1.000
_cell.length_b   1.000
_cell.length_c   1.000
_cell.angle_alpha   90.00
_cell.angle_beta   90.00
_cell.angle_gamma   90.00
#
_symmetry.space_group_name_H-M   'P 1'
#
loop_
_entity.id
_entity.type
_entity.pdbx_description
1 polymer ?
#
loop_
_entity_poly.entity_id
_entity_poly.type
_entity_poly.pdbx_seq_one_letter_code
_entity_poly.pdbx_strand_id
1 'polypeptide(L)'
;MSVWSAENATNAYLRAIKMGKRAKEPEAAEFISALAAGTNARLIVVVCADAADRTTLVALVSAAHQTRGQVVCILRGSKELQLSKENLDEIGVEDHIKFVIGNAENLLESEFREADCIVVDCRIKNSERVLKTGRGVGKNVMVLGYNAFMIGRQFEFDAYLLPIGNGILVSRGDESDKKNERRFGSGKRSRWVVKVDKVTGEEHVFRVRANSQGNKVI
;
A
#
# COMPACT_ATOMS: atom_id res chain seq x y z
N MET A 1 -14.10 -8.29 -6.36
CA MET A 1 -13.84 -7.29 -5.29
C MET A 1 -13.58 -8.06 -4.02
N SER A 2 -12.40 -7.92 -3.41
CA SER A 2 -12.23 -8.37 -2.02
C SER A 2 -13.04 -7.42 -1.13
N VAL A 3 -13.86 -7.99 -0.26
CA VAL A 3 -14.58 -7.24 0.77
C VAL A 3 -13.59 -6.94 1.88
N TRP A 4 -13.58 -5.71 2.38
CA TRP A 4 -12.73 -5.34 3.52
C TRP A 4 -13.03 -6.24 4.73
N SER A 5 -11.98 -6.81 5.33
CA SER A 5 -12.08 -7.64 6.53
C SER A 5 -11.48 -6.89 7.72
N ALA A 6 -12.34 -6.35 8.57
CA ALA A 6 -11.93 -5.69 9.82
C ALA A 6 -11.17 -6.68 10.73
N GLU A 7 -11.61 -7.94 10.78
CA GLU A 7 -10.95 -8.99 11.56
C GLU A 7 -9.52 -9.24 11.07
N ASN A 8 -9.32 -9.38 9.76
CA ASN A 8 -7.97 -9.56 9.21
C ASN A 8 -7.08 -8.34 9.48
N ALA A 9 -7.62 -7.14 9.31
CA ALA A 9 -6.88 -5.91 9.59
C ALA A 9 -6.44 -5.85 11.05
N THR A 10 -7.35 -6.10 11.99
CA THR A 10 -7.06 -6.09 13.43
C THR A 10 -6.06 -7.17 13.84
N ASN A 11 -6.25 -8.41 13.37
CA ASN A 11 -5.35 -9.51 13.73
C ASN A 11 -3.94 -9.31 13.17
N ALA A 12 -3.81 -8.82 11.93
CA ALA A 12 -2.52 -8.49 11.35
C ALA A 12 -1.82 -7.37 12.12
N TYR A 13 -2.54 -6.30 12.47
CA TYR A 13 -2.03 -5.20 13.29
C TYR A 13 -1.50 -5.69 14.65
N LEU A 14 -2.32 -6.42 15.40
CA LEU A 14 -1.95 -6.93 16.72
C LEU A 14 -0.77 -7.92 16.66
N ARG A 15 -0.71 -8.72 15.59
CA ARG A 15 0.42 -9.63 15.38
C ARG A 15 1.70 -8.88 15.03
N ALA A 16 1.63 -7.87 14.18
CA ALA A 16 2.76 -7.01 13.84
C ALA A 16 3.34 -6.34 15.11
N ILE A 17 2.47 -5.81 15.98
CA ILE A 17 2.89 -5.27 17.29
C ILE A 17 3.62 -6.32 18.13
N LYS A 18 3.05 -7.53 18.27
CA LYS A 18 3.65 -8.58 19.10
C LYS A 18 5.01 -9.06 18.57
N MET A 19 5.17 -9.10 17.25
CA MET A 19 6.41 -9.53 16.61
C MET A 19 7.46 -8.41 16.53
N GLY A 20 7.04 -7.15 16.57
CA GLY A 20 7.92 -5.99 16.69
C GLY A 20 8.55 -5.90 18.08
N LYS A 21 9.88 -5.91 18.18
CA LYS A 21 10.62 -5.77 19.46
C LYS A 21 10.63 -4.33 20.01
N ARG A 22 9.77 -3.42 19.54
CA ARG A 22 9.83 -1.99 19.91
C ARG A 22 8.90 -1.65 21.06
N ALA A 23 9.44 -0.92 22.05
CA ALA A 23 8.69 -0.28 23.14
C ALA A 23 8.09 1.09 22.76
N LYS A 24 8.24 1.52 21.50
CA LYS A 24 7.73 2.79 20.97
C LYS A 24 6.53 2.53 20.08
N GLU A 25 5.58 3.47 20.11
CA GLU A 25 4.27 3.41 19.46
C GLU A 25 4.29 2.78 18.06
N PRO A 26 3.30 1.93 17.73
CA PRO A 26 3.15 1.39 16.38
C PRO A 26 2.94 2.53 15.39
N GLU A 27 3.78 2.62 14.36
CA GLU A 27 3.73 3.69 13.35
C GLU A 27 3.27 3.13 12.00
N ALA A 28 4.21 2.95 11.07
CA ALA A 28 3.87 2.69 9.68
C ALA A 28 3.75 1.21 9.35
N ALA A 29 4.59 0.37 9.93
CA ALA A 29 4.63 -1.05 9.61
C ALA A 29 3.34 -1.76 10.03
N GLU A 30 2.87 -1.52 11.25
CA GLU A 30 1.65 -2.10 11.78
C GLU A 30 0.42 -1.64 10.99
N PHE A 31 0.37 -0.34 10.63
CA PHE A 31 -0.67 0.20 9.78
C PHE A 31 -0.69 -0.44 8.38
N ILE A 32 0.48 -0.61 7.76
CA ILE A 32 0.63 -1.32 6.48
C ILE A 32 0.13 -2.76 6.58
N SER A 33 0.46 -3.48 7.66
CA SER A 33 -0.02 -4.85 7.87
C SER A 33 -1.55 -4.91 7.93
N ALA A 34 -2.18 -3.96 8.62
CA ALA A 34 -3.62 -3.86 8.74
C ALA A 34 -4.28 -3.60 7.39
N LEU A 35 -3.73 -2.69 6.61
CA LEU A 35 -4.23 -2.38 5.27
C LEU A 35 -4.14 -3.58 4.33
N ALA A 36 -2.98 -4.22 4.25
CA ALA A 36 -2.75 -5.35 3.36
C ALA A 36 -3.65 -6.55 3.73
N ALA A 37 -3.73 -6.88 5.02
CA ALA A 37 -4.58 -7.98 5.49
C ALA A 37 -6.07 -7.65 5.38
N GLY A 38 -6.45 -6.40 5.65
CA GLY A 38 -7.82 -5.94 5.56
C GLY A 38 -8.37 -5.96 4.14
N THR A 39 -7.53 -5.79 3.12
CA THR A 39 -7.91 -6.01 1.71
C THR A 39 -7.86 -7.47 1.28
N ASN A 40 -7.56 -8.38 2.21
CA ASN A 40 -7.37 -9.80 1.99
C ASN A 40 -6.27 -10.13 0.95
N ALA A 41 -5.19 -9.35 0.95
CA ALA A 41 -4.08 -9.53 0.00
C ALA A 41 -3.36 -10.87 0.27
N ARG A 42 -3.22 -11.72 -0.75
CA ARG A 42 -2.58 -13.04 -0.64
C ARG A 42 -1.21 -13.06 -1.31
N LEU A 43 -1.01 -12.31 -2.39
CA LEU A 43 0.31 -12.04 -2.94
C LEU A 43 0.73 -10.60 -2.60
N ILE A 44 1.61 -10.46 -1.61
CA ILE A 44 2.15 -9.18 -1.15
C ILE A 44 3.58 -9.04 -1.66
N VAL A 45 3.82 -8.05 -2.52
CA VAL A 45 5.14 -7.78 -3.08
C VAL A 45 5.71 -6.51 -2.45
N VAL A 46 6.87 -6.60 -1.82
CA VAL A 46 7.58 -5.44 -1.29
C VAL A 46 8.82 -5.12 -2.13
N VAL A 47 8.99 -3.85 -2.46
CA VAL A 47 10.15 -3.33 -3.18
C VAL A 47 10.99 -2.50 -2.23
N CYS A 48 12.21 -2.94 -1.92
CA CYS A 48 13.08 -2.26 -0.98
C CYS A 48 14.08 -1.34 -1.69
N ALA A 49 14.42 -0.23 -1.02
CA ALA A 49 15.42 0.71 -1.51
C ALA A 49 16.85 0.17 -1.38
N ASP A 50 17.10 -0.55 -0.29
CA ASP A 50 18.35 -1.14 0.18
C ASP A 50 18.04 -2.48 0.88
N ALA A 51 18.75 -2.82 1.95
CA ALA A 51 18.42 -3.96 2.79
C ALA A 51 16.99 -3.81 3.35
N ALA A 52 16.24 -4.90 3.37
CA ALA A 52 14.84 -4.85 3.73
C ALA A 52 14.65 -4.43 5.19
N ASP A 53 13.73 -3.49 5.42
CA ASP A 53 13.40 -3.05 6.77
C ASP A 53 12.75 -4.20 7.54
N ARG A 54 13.42 -4.64 8.61
CA ARG A 54 13.00 -5.74 9.47
C ARG A 54 11.57 -5.56 9.98
N THR A 55 11.19 -4.34 10.37
CA THR A 55 9.86 -4.07 10.95
C THR A 55 8.78 -4.19 9.89
N THR A 56 9.00 -3.59 8.72
CA THR A 56 8.09 -3.68 7.58
C THR A 56 7.93 -5.13 7.12
N LEU A 57 9.02 -5.89 6.98
CA LEU A 57 8.90 -7.30 6.57
C LEU A 57 8.12 -8.15 7.57
N VAL A 58 8.37 -8.00 8.87
CA VAL A 58 7.61 -8.69 9.92
C VAL A 58 6.12 -8.35 9.87
N ALA A 59 5.80 -7.07 9.63
CA ALA A 59 4.43 -6.61 9.45
C ALA A 59 3.77 -7.23 8.21
N LEU A 60 4.47 -7.33 7.08
CA LEU A 60 3.95 -7.96 5.87
C LEU A 60 3.79 -9.48 6.03
N VAL A 61 4.72 -10.16 6.72
CA VAL A 61 4.59 -11.58 7.06
C VAL A 61 3.37 -11.80 7.96
N SER A 62 3.11 -10.88 8.90
CA SER A 62 1.90 -10.92 9.74
C SER A 62 0.63 -10.79 8.91
N ALA A 63 0.61 -9.89 7.92
CA ALA A 63 -0.51 -9.73 7.00
C ALA A 63 -0.72 -10.97 6.13
N ALA A 64 0.34 -11.50 5.51
CA ALA A 64 0.30 -12.70 4.68
C ALA A 64 -0.16 -13.92 5.48
N HIS A 65 0.30 -14.09 6.72
CA HIS A 65 -0.19 -15.16 7.58
C HIS A 65 -1.70 -15.06 7.81
N GLN A 66 -2.19 -13.86 8.08
CA GLN A 66 -3.61 -13.64 8.35
C GLN A 66 -4.50 -13.96 7.13
N THR A 67 -4.00 -13.73 5.92
CA THR A 67 -4.73 -13.97 4.66
C THR A 67 -4.41 -15.30 4.00
N ARG A 68 -3.56 -16.14 4.61
CA ARG A 68 -3.02 -17.37 3.99
C ARG A 68 -2.37 -17.08 2.63
N GLY A 69 -1.55 -16.03 2.63
CA GLY A 69 -0.78 -15.52 1.51
C GLY A 69 0.72 -15.74 1.67
N GLN A 70 1.49 -15.02 0.85
CA GLN A 70 2.94 -15.03 0.82
C GLN A 70 3.50 -13.62 0.61
N VAL A 71 4.73 -13.40 1.08
CA VAL A 71 5.48 -12.16 0.88
C VAL A 71 6.61 -12.41 -0.10
N VAL A 72 6.72 -11.54 -1.11
CA VAL A 72 7.87 -11.50 -2.03
C VAL A 72 8.63 -10.21 -1.80
N CYS A 73 9.93 -10.29 -1.53
CA CYS A 73 10.79 -9.14 -1.31
C CYS A 73 11.73 -8.94 -2.51
N ILE A 74 11.51 -7.86 -3.25
CA ILE A 74 12.35 -7.45 -4.38
C ILE A 74 13.49 -6.57 -3.87
N LEU A 75 14.72 -7.00 -4.14
CA LEU A 75 15.96 -6.34 -3.77
C LEU A 75 16.78 -5.99 -5.03
N ARG A 76 17.68 -5.01 -4.90
CA ARG A 76 18.51 -4.54 -6.01
C ARG A 76 19.69 -5.46 -6.34
N GLY A 77 20.22 -6.16 -5.33
CA GLY A 77 21.45 -6.93 -5.47
C GLY A 77 21.64 -7.96 -4.37
N SER A 78 22.70 -8.75 -4.53
CA SER A 78 23.08 -9.81 -3.59
C SER A 78 23.56 -9.26 -2.24
N LYS A 79 24.16 -8.07 -2.24
CA LYS A 79 24.60 -7.40 -1.02
C LYS A 79 23.41 -7.05 -0.12
N GLU A 80 22.37 -6.45 -0.69
CA GLU A 80 21.14 -6.12 0.02
C GLU A 80 20.43 -7.38 0.51
N LEU A 81 20.46 -8.46 -0.27
CA LEU A 81 19.92 -9.76 0.15
C LEU A 81 20.64 -10.30 1.39
N GLN A 82 21.96 -10.34 1.38
CA GLN A 82 22.73 -10.83 2.51
C GLN A 82 22.43 -10.03 3.79
N LEU A 83 22.48 -8.69 3.70
CA LEU A 83 22.15 -7.80 4.81
C LEU A 83 20.70 -7.99 5.30
N SER A 84 19.77 -8.25 4.38
CA SER A 84 18.37 -8.49 4.74
C SER A 84 18.21 -9.78 5.54
N LYS A 85 18.89 -10.87 5.15
CA LYS A 85 18.84 -12.16 5.87
C LYS A 85 19.46 -12.04 7.26
N GLU A 86 20.65 -11.47 7.35
CA GLU A 86 21.34 -11.22 8.63
C GLU A 86 20.46 -10.41 9.61
N ASN A 87 19.71 -9.43 9.11
CA ASN A 87 18.78 -8.63 9.93
C ASN A 87 17.56 -9.43 10.44
N LEU A 88 17.16 -10.50 9.75
CA LEU A 88 15.95 -11.29 10.01
C LEU A 88 16.21 -12.58 10.78
N ASP A 89 17.45 -13.11 10.75
CA ASP A 89 17.86 -14.35 11.41
C ASP A 89 17.38 -14.41 12.87
N GLU A 90 17.50 -13.31 13.61
CA GLU A 90 17.10 -13.25 15.02
C GLU A 90 15.59 -13.38 15.29
N ILE A 91 14.73 -13.28 14.27
CA ILE A 91 13.27 -13.43 14.41
C ILE A 91 12.73 -14.68 13.70
N GLY A 92 13.53 -15.34 12.86
CA GLY A 92 13.11 -16.55 12.16
C GLY A 92 11.95 -16.33 11.18
N VAL A 93 11.85 -15.15 10.56
CA VAL A 93 10.81 -14.84 9.55
C VAL A 93 11.29 -14.99 8.11
N GLU A 94 12.58 -15.30 7.91
CA GLU A 94 13.18 -15.43 6.58
C GLU A 94 12.48 -16.50 5.74
N ASP A 95 12.15 -17.65 6.33
CA ASP A 95 11.49 -18.78 5.67
C ASP A 95 10.08 -18.44 5.13
N HIS A 96 9.50 -17.33 5.57
CA HIS A 96 8.19 -16.85 5.13
C HIS A 96 8.28 -15.80 4.02
N ILE A 97 9.49 -15.48 3.53
CA ILE A 97 9.74 -14.42 2.56
C ILE A 97 10.47 -15.00 1.35
N LYS A 98 9.88 -14.85 0.16
CA LYS A 98 10.56 -15.16 -1.09
C LYS A 98 11.38 -13.94 -1.54
N PHE A 99 12.70 -14.02 -1.45
CA PHE A 99 13.56 -12.97 -1.97
C PHE A 99 13.80 -13.10 -3.47
N VAL A 100 13.75 -11.97 -4.18
CA VAL A 100 14.03 -11.87 -5.61
C VAL A 100 14.95 -10.68 -5.86
N ILE A 101 15.98 -10.86 -6.68
CA ILE A 101 16.90 -9.80 -7.06
C ILE A 101 16.57 -9.34 -8.47
N GLY A 102 16.40 -8.03 -8.67
CA GLY A 102 16.22 -7.49 -10.01
C GLY A 102 15.70 -6.06 -10.07
N ASN A 103 15.39 -5.61 -11.28
CA ASN A 103 14.76 -4.31 -11.49
C ASN A 103 13.28 -4.39 -11.10
N ALA A 104 12.88 -3.56 -10.14
CA ALA A 104 11.52 -3.59 -9.59
C ALA A 104 10.43 -3.32 -10.64
N GLU A 105 10.63 -2.35 -11.53
CA GLU A 105 9.63 -2.01 -12.57
C GLU A 105 9.42 -3.21 -13.50
N ASN A 106 10.51 -3.80 -14.02
CA ASN A 106 10.43 -4.96 -14.90
C ASN A 106 9.74 -6.15 -14.23
N LEU A 107 10.14 -6.48 -12.99
CA LEU A 107 9.59 -7.61 -12.25
C LEU A 107 8.09 -7.44 -11.96
N LEU A 108 7.66 -6.22 -11.61
CA LEU A 108 6.25 -5.91 -11.42
C LEU A 108 5.45 -6.06 -12.73
N GLU A 109 6.02 -5.63 -13.86
CA GLU A 109 5.38 -5.72 -15.18
C GLU A 109 5.39 -7.12 -15.80
N SER A 110 6.29 -8.02 -15.38
CA SER A 110 6.44 -9.37 -15.95
C SER A 110 5.97 -10.47 -15.02
N GLU A 111 6.60 -10.60 -13.86
CA GLU A 111 6.48 -11.76 -12.97
C GLU A 111 5.40 -11.60 -11.90
N PHE A 112 5.11 -10.37 -11.48
CA PHE A 112 4.20 -10.09 -10.38
C PHE A 112 2.87 -9.43 -10.82
N ARG A 113 2.39 -9.81 -12.00
CA ARG A 113 1.10 -9.32 -12.57
C ARG A 113 -0.13 -9.66 -11.72
N GLU A 114 -0.02 -10.69 -10.88
CA GLU A 114 -1.10 -11.18 -10.02
C GLU A 114 -1.00 -10.66 -8.58
N ALA A 115 -0.13 -9.68 -8.31
CA ALA A 115 0.01 -9.13 -6.97
C ALA A 115 -1.29 -8.46 -6.51
N ASP A 116 -1.71 -8.78 -5.28
CA ASP A 116 -2.87 -8.15 -4.64
C ASP A 116 -2.49 -6.86 -3.92
N CYS A 117 -1.26 -6.81 -3.41
CA CYS A 117 -0.71 -5.65 -2.73
C CYS A 117 0.76 -5.46 -3.09
N ILE A 118 1.13 -4.22 -3.42
CA ILE A 118 2.49 -3.80 -3.69
C ILE A 118 2.87 -2.75 -2.66
N VAL A 119 3.99 -2.94 -2.00
CA VAL A 119 4.52 -2.05 -0.96
C VAL A 119 5.88 -1.56 -1.41
N VAL A 120 6.08 -0.25 -1.46
CA VAL A 120 7.32 0.35 -1.97
C VAL A 120 7.99 1.15 -0.86
N ASP A 121 9.28 0.87 -0.63
CA ASP A 121 10.12 1.78 0.12
C ASP A 121 10.41 3.02 -0.72
N CYS A 122 9.81 4.15 -0.37
CA CYS A 122 9.95 5.39 -1.12
C CYS A 122 11.38 5.99 -1.05
N ARG A 123 12.30 5.39 -0.29
CA ARG A 123 13.76 5.65 -0.38
C ARG A 123 14.38 5.13 -1.67
N ILE A 124 13.69 4.27 -2.41
CA ILE A 124 14.19 3.76 -3.68
C ILE A 124 14.30 4.90 -4.70
N LYS A 125 15.45 4.99 -5.40
CA LYS A 125 15.56 5.86 -6.59
C LYS A 125 14.40 5.56 -7.56
N ASN A 126 13.78 6.62 -8.09
CA ASN A 126 12.62 6.54 -8.99
C ASN A 126 11.37 5.91 -8.35
N SER A 127 11.17 6.11 -7.05
CA SER A 127 10.00 5.60 -6.30
C SER A 127 8.65 5.93 -6.95
N GLU A 128 8.48 7.13 -7.52
CA GLU A 128 7.26 7.49 -8.24
C GLU A 128 6.99 6.59 -9.46
N ARG A 129 8.04 6.25 -10.24
CA ARG A 129 7.93 5.32 -11.37
C ARG A 129 7.56 3.92 -10.91
N VAL A 130 8.21 3.43 -9.85
CA VAL A 130 7.91 2.11 -9.27
C VAL A 130 6.46 2.04 -8.76
N LEU A 131 5.99 3.09 -8.07
CA LEU A 131 4.61 3.21 -7.62
C LEU A 131 3.64 3.19 -8.81
N LYS A 132 3.91 3.99 -9.85
CA LYS A 132 3.10 4.05 -11.08
C LYS A 132 3.05 2.70 -11.80
N THR A 133 4.18 2.01 -11.91
CA THR A 133 4.25 0.64 -12.45
C THR A 133 3.44 -0.33 -11.60
N GLY A 134 3.57 -0.27 -10.27
CA GLY A 134 2.78 -1.09 -9.36
C GLY A 134 1.28 -0.86 -9.52
N ARG A 135 0.84 0.37 -9.77
CA ARG A 135 -0.57 0.65 -10.07
C ARG A 135 -1.03 0.02 -11.39
N GLY A 136 -0.13 -0.11 -12.36
CA GLY A 136 -0.40 -0.73 -13.65
C GLY A 136 -0.49 -2.26 -13.62
N VAL A 137 -0.11 -2.91 -12.51
CA VAL A 137 -0.16 -4.37 -12.34
C VAL A 137 -1.59 -4.90 -12.46
N GLY A 138 -2.57 -4.17 -11.93
CA GLY A 138 -3.97 -4.56 -12.09
C GLY A 138 -4.94 -3.60 -11.43
N LYS A 139 -6.19 -3.59 -11.89
CA LYS A 139 -7.24 -2.65 -11.46
C LYS A 139 -7.56 -2.66 -9.96
N ASN A 140 -7.31 -3.77 -9.26
CA ASN A 140 -7.67 -3.93 -7.85
C ASN A 140 -6.44 -4.05 -6.93
N VAL A 141 -5.24 -3.88 -7.45
CA VAL A 141 -4.02 -3.95 -6.62
C VAL A 141 -3.98 -2.77 -5.66
N MET A 142 -3.70 -3.05 -4.39
CA MET A 142 -3.41 -2.02 -3.39
C MET A 142 -1.95 -1.61 -3.52
N VAL A 143 -1.66 -0.33 -3.72
CA VAL A 143 -0.29 0.19 -3.80
C VAL A 143 -0.01 1.08 -2.59
N LEU A 144 0.97 0.67 -1.79
CA LEU A 144 1.40 1.38 -0.59
C LEU A 144 2.84 1.86 -0.78
N GLY A 145 3.14 3.06 -0.30
CA GLY A 145 4.50 3.59 -0.23
C GLY A 145 4.82 4.03 1.19
N TYR A 146 5.90 3.56 1.81
CA TYR A 146 6.36 4.06 3.11
C TYR A 146 7.62 4.91 2.95
N ASN A 147 7.88 5.83 3.87
CA ASN A 147 8.86 6.92 3.71
C ASN A 147 8.47 7.91 2.59
N ALA A 148 7.17 8.06 2.34
CA ALA A 148 6.65 8.77 1.18
C ALA A 148 6.83 10.29 1.22
N PHE A 149 7.14 10.89 2.39
CA PHE A 149 7.45 12.32 2.47
C PHE A 149 8.65 12.74 1.63
N MET A 150 9.52 11.80 1.25
CA MET A 150 10.66 12.09 0.39
C MET A 150 10.29 12.32 -1.08
N ILE A 151 9.09 11.93 -1.52
CA ILE A 151 8.61 12.11 -2.90
C ILE A 151 7.91 13.48 -3.08
N GLY A 152 7.55 14.14 -1.97
CA GLY A 152 6.76 15.37 -1.99
C GLY A 152 5.25 15.12 -1.93
N ARG A 153 4.44 16.17 -2.14
CA ARG A 153 2.97 16.13 -1.98
C ARG A 153 2.19 16.03 -3.28
N GLN A 154 2.85 16.10 -4.43
CA GLN A 154 2.20 16.14 -5.73
C GLN A 154 2.55 14.87 -6.51
N PHE A 155 1.54 14.03 -6.75
CA PHE A 155 1.67 12.79 -7.50
C PHE A 155 0.93 12.93 -8.84
N GLU A 156 1.45 12.32 -9.90
CA GLU A 156 0.77 12.27 -11.21
C GLU A 156 -0.49 11.37 -11.23
N PHE A 157 -0.85 10.77 -10.10
CA PHE A 157 -1.93 9.79 -9.99
C PHE A 157 -2.68 9.92 -8.67
N ASP A 158 -3.90 9.35 -8.62
CA ASP A 158 -4.76 9.38 -7.44
C ASP A 158 -4.10 8.61 -6.27
N ALA A 159 -3.63 9.35 -5.28
CA ALA A 159 -2.99 8.82 -4.10
C ALA A 159 -3.28 9.69 -2.87
N TYR A 160 -3.32 9.05 -1.70
CA TYR A 160 -3.48 9.68 -0.40
C TYR A 160 -2.18 9.56 0.38
N LEU A 161 -1.65 10.69 0.85
CA LEU A 161 -0.48 10.73 1.71
C LEU A 161 -0.91 10.93 3.16
N LEU A 162 -0.71 9.90 3.98
CA LEU A 162 -1.07 9.87 5.38
C LEU A 162 0.13 10.24 6.24
N PRO A 163 -0.03 11.11 7.26
CA PRO A 163 1.06 11.55 8.13
C PRO A 163 1.35 10.54 9.25
N ILE A 164 1.61 9.29 8.86
CA ILE A 164 1.97 8.20 9.78
C ILE A 164 3.44 7.84 9.54
N GLY A 165 4.25 7.86 10.61
CA GLY A 165 5.72 7.74 10.51
C GLY A 165 6.30 8.77 9.54
N ASN A 166 7.20 8.33 8.65
CA ASN A 166 7.79 9.18 7.60
C ASN A 166 6.90 9.34 6.34
N GLY A 167 5.58 9.21 6.51
CA GLY A 167 4.59 9.32 5.46
C GLY A 167 4.28 7.97 4.82
N ILE A 168 2.98 7.68 4.72
CA ILE A 168 2.44 6.50 4.02
C ILE A 168 1.59 6.98 2.85
N LEU A 169 2.00 6.62 1.64
CA LEU A 169 1.21 6.78 0.43
C LEU A 169 0.29 5.57 0.26
N VAL A 170 -0.98 5.84 -0.02
CA VAL A 170 -1.99 4.83 -0.33
C VAL A 170 -2.60 5.14 -1.70
N SER A 171 -2.54 4.19 -2.61
CA SER A 171 -3.15 4.27 -3.92
C SER A 171 -3.74 2.92 -4.33
N ARG A 172 -4.56 2.94 -5.37
CA ARG A 172 -5.07 1.72 -6.01
C ARG A 172 -4.61 1.68 -7.46
N GLY A 173 -4.48 0.47 -7.98
CA GLY A 173 -4.18 0.29 -9.38
C GLY A 173 -5.27 0.80 -10.30
N ASP A 174 -4.83 1.21 -11.47
CA ASP A 174 -5.69 1.56 -12.58
C ASP A 174 -5.43 0.55 -13.69
N GLU A 175 -6.49 0.09 -14.34
CA GLU A 175 -6.32 -0.51 -15.66
C GLU A 175 -5.71 0.57 -16.55
N SER A 176 -4.54 0.30 -17.13
CA SER A 176 -3.94 1.17 -18.13
C SER A 176 -4.86 1.18 -19.36
N ASP A 177 -5.86 2.06 -19.36
CA ASP A 177 -6.63 2.40 -20.54
C ASP A 177 -5.64 3.06 -21.51
N LYS A 178 -5.08 2.25 -22.42
CA LYS A 178 -4.55 2.75 -23.68
C LYS A 178 -5.64 3.62 -24.30
N LYS A 179 -5.44 4.95 -24.23
CA LYS A 179 -6.32 5.98 -24.82
C LYS A 179 -7.79 5.90 -24.38
N ASN A 180 -8.17 6.75 -23.43
CA ASN A 180 -9.47 7.40 -23.52
C ASN A 180 -9.36 8.85 -23.06
N GLU A 181 -8.92 9.69 -23.99
CA GLU A 181 -9.54 11.01 -24.11
C GLU A 181 -11.06 10.81 -24.09
N ARG A 182 -11.75 11.49 -23.17
CA ARG A 182 -13.21 11.61 -23.09
C ARG A 182 -13.95 10.35 -22.63
N ARG A 183 -14.02 10.15 -21.31
CA ARG A 183 -15.22 9.61 -20.67
C ARG A 183 -15.85 10.63 -19.71
N PHE A 184 -16.51 11.63 -20.31
CA PHE A 184 -17.72 12.21 -19.71
C PHE A 184 -18.81 11.13 -19.72
N GLY A 185 -18.68 10.12 -18.86
CA GLY A 185 -19.71 9.14 -18.60
C GLY A 185 -20.67 9.70 -17.56
N SER A 186 -21.91 9.95 -17.98
CA SER A 186 -23.06 10.38 -17.19
C SER A 186 -23.57 9.30 -16.22
N GLY A 187 -22.67 8.72 -15.42
CA GLY A 187 -23.03 7.87 -14.29
C GLY A 187 -23.11 8.72 -13.02
N LYS A 188 -24.21 8.63 -12.27
CA LYS A 188 -24.50 9.39 -11.04
C LYS A 188 -23.23 9.57 -10.18
N ARG A 189 -22.62 10.77 -10.25
CA ARG A 189 -21.35 11.08 -9.59
C ARG A 189 -21.57 11.12 -8.08
N SER A 190 -21.09 10.12 -7.35
CA SER A 190 -20.92 10.26 -5.91
C SER A 190 -19.65 11.08 -5.65
N ARG A 191 -19.72 12.13 -4.85
CA ARG A 191 -18.54 12.91 -4.42
C ARG A 191 -18.34 12.77 -2.92
N TRP A 192 -17.09 12.69 -2.51
CA TRP A 192 -16.71 12.82 -1.10
C TRP A 192 -16.73 14.29 -0.72
N VAL A 193 -17.25 14.59 0.47
CA VAL A 193 -17.29 15.93 1.04
C VAL A 193 -16.66 15.85 2.42
N VAL A 194 -15.63 16.65 2.64
CA VAL A 194 -15.00 16.83 3.95
C VAL A 194 -15.50 18.15 4.52
N LYS A 195 -15.98 18.12 5.76
CA LYS A 195 -16.28 19.30 6.56
C LYS A 195 -15.44 19.27 7.82
N VAL A 196 -14.75 20.36 8.10
CA VAL A 196 -14.01 20.54 9.35
C VAL A 196 -14.86 21.40 10.28
N ASP A 197 -15.16 20.89 11.46
CA ASP A 197 -15.79 21.68 12.51
C ASP A 197 -14.80 22.77 12.97
N LYS A 198 -15.25 24.03 12.97
CA LYS A 198 -14.37 25.17 13.24
C LYS A 198 -14.05 25.35 14.73
N VAL A 199 -14.79 24.71 15.62
CA VAL A 199 -14.65 24.81 17.07
C VAL A 199 -13.88 23.61 17.62
N THR A 200 -14.23 22.40 17.18
CA THR A 200 -13.58 21.16 17.66
C THR A 200 -12.37 20.75 16.81
N GLY A 201 -12.31 21.20 15.56
CA GLY A 201 -11.30 20.74 14.59
C GLY A 201 -11.57 19.34 14.04
N GLU A 202 -12.70 18.72 14.39
CA GLU A 202 -13.06 17.37 13.92
C GLU A 202 -13.37 17.39 12.42
N GLU A 203 -12.83 16.40 11.69
CA GLU A 203 -13.12 16.19 10.27
C GLU A 203 -14.28 15.20 10.09
N HIS A 204 -15.35 15.66 9.44
CA HIS A 204 -16.48 14.82 9.06
C HIS A 204 -16.45 14.53 7.56
N VAL A 205 -16.42 13.25 7.21
CA VAL A 205 -16.33 12.78 5.81
C VAL A 205 -17.64 12.11 5.41
N PHE A 206 -18.28 12.65 4.37
CA PHE A 206 -19.56 12.15 3.86
C PHE A 206 -19.47 11.77 2.38
N ARG A 207 -20.17 10.71 1.98
CA ARG A 207 -20.35 10.35 0.57
C ARG A 207 -21.69 10.85 0.06
N VAL A 208 -21.69 11.86 -0.79
CA VAL A 208 -22.91 12.47 -1.34
C VAL A 208 -23.14 11.96 -2.76
N ARG A 209 -24.37 11.58 -3.11
CA ARG A 209 -24.75 11.24 -4.49
C ARG A 209 -25.26 12.50 -5.20
N ALA A 210 -24.77 12.79 -6.41
CA ALA A 210 -25.36 13.83 -7.24
C ALA A 210 -26.75 13.38 -7.71
N ASN A 211 -27.81 14.06 -7.25
CA ASN A 211 -29.16 13.85 -7.75
C ASN A 211 -29.27 14.47 -9.15
N SER A 212 -29.55 13.64 -10.15
CA SER A 212 -29.95 14.05 -11.49
C SER A 212 -31.44 14.40 -11.51
N GLN A 213 -31.84 15.43 -10.77
CA GLN A 213 -33.15 16.06 -10.94
C GLN A 213 -32.96 17.55 -10.76
N GLY A 214 -32.81 18.24 -11.88
CA GLY A 214 -33.12 19.66 -11.93
C GLY A 214 -34.61 19.80 -11.68
N ASN A 215 -34.97 20.47 -10.60
CA ASN A 215 -36.23 21.17 -10.50
C ASN A 215 -35.87 22.61 -10.13
N LYS A 216 -35.85 23.47 -11.15
CA LYS A 216 -36.30 24.84 -10.97
C LYS A 216 -37.77 24.72 -10.60
N VAL A 217 -38.12 25.09 -9.39
CA VAL A 217 -39.48 25.56 -9.09
C VAL A 217 -39.32 26.97 -8.58
N ILE A 218 -40.17 27.81 -9.17
CA ILE A 218 -40.30 29.27 -9.13
C ILE A 218 -40.16 29.82 -7.70
#